data_AF-A0AAU3KNN5-F1
#
_entry.id   AF-A0AAU3KNN5-F1
#
_cell.length_a   1.000
_cell.length_b   1.000
_cell.length_c   1.000
_cell.angle_alpha   90.00
_cell.angle_beta   90.00
_cell.angle_gamma   90.00
#
_symmetry.space_group_name_H-M   'P 1'
#
loop_
_entity.id
_entity.type
_entity.pdbx_description
1 polymer ?
#
loop_
_entity_poly.entity_id
_entity_poly.type
_entity_poly.pdbx_seq_one_letter_code
_entity_poly.pdbx_strand_id
1 'polypeptide(L)'
;MREIITRAQQAGVLRADWVLEDIAFITWAHTRIVEATGTLAPDAWRRHLAFVFDGLRASAAHPLPVPPITEQQLMNALGAGSEPS
;
A
#
# COMPACT_ATOMS: atom_id res chain seq x y z
N MET A 1 1.39 6.18 -13.34
CA MET A 1 1.81 5.65 -12.02
C MET A 1 2.96 4.66 -12.11
N ARG A 2 2.88 3.55 -12.87
CA ARG A 2 4.00 2.57 -12.99
C ARG A 2 5.36 3.21 -13.31
N GLU A 3 5.40 4.21 -14.19
CA GLU A 3 6.65 4.91 -14.52
C GLU A 3 7.31 5.58 -13.29
N ILE A 4 6.53 6.17 -12.39
CA ILE A 4 7.04 6.76 -11.14
C ILE A 4 7.65 5.68 -10.25
N ILE A 5 6.99 4.53 -10.15
CA ILE A 5 7.47 3.37 -9.41
C ILE A 5 8.83 2.92 -9.96
N THR A 6 8.89 2.70 -11.27
CA THR A 6 10.11 2.28 -11.96
C THR A 6 11.25 3.27 -11.75
N ARG A 7 10.98 4.58 -11.88
CA ARG A 7 12.00 5.62 -11.62
C ARG A 7 12.48 5.62 -10.18
N ALA A 8 11.58 5.45 -9.21
CA ALA A 8 11.93 5.41 -7.79
C ALA A 8 12.76 4.16 -7.44
N GLN A 9 12.44 3.01 -8.05
CA GLN A 9 13.22 1.78 -7.93
C GLN A 9 14.61 1.92 -8.58
N GLN A 10 14.68 2.50 -9.78
CA GLN A 10 15.95 2.79 -10.47
C GLN A 10 16.83 3.77 -9.68
N ALA A 11 16.23 4.74 -8.99
CA ALA A 11 16.94 5.68 -8.12
C ALA A 11 17.33 5.06 -6.76
N GLY A 12 16.97 3.80 -6.48
CA GLY A 12 17.30 3.12 -5.24
C GLY A 12 16.59 3.68 -4.01
N VAL A 13 15.49 4.42 -4.18
CA VAL A 13 14.72 4.99 -3.05
C VAL A 13 13.50 4.15 -2.67
N LEU A 14 13.06 3.25 -3.55
CA LEU A 14 11.91 2.37 -3.37
C LEU A 14 12.34 0.91 -3.51
N ARG A 15 11.83 0.03 -2.65
CA ARG A 15 12.07 -1.42 -2.71
C ARG A 15 11.67 -2.00 -4.07
N ALA A 16 12.50 -2.92 -4.58
CA ALA A 16 12.39 -3.42 -5.96
C ALA A 16 11.20 -4.38 -6.18
N ASP A 17 10.67 -4.96 -5.11
CA ASP A 17 9.56 -5.91 -5.10
C ASP A 17 8.19 -5.25 -4.87
N TRP A 18 8.13 -3.92 -4.72
CA TRP A 18 6.85 -3.19 -4.63
C TRP A 18 6.24 -2.98 -6.02
N VAL A 19 4.94 -3.25 -6.14
CA VAL A 19 4.20 -3.10 -7.40
C VAL A 19 3.05 -2.10 -7.27
N LEU A 20 2.45 -1.72 -8.39
CA LEU A 20 1.35 -0.74 -8.39
C LEU A 20 0.15 -1.23 -7.59
N GLU A 21 -0.13 -2.53 -7.67
CA GLU A 21 -1.26 -3.19 -7.04
C GLU A 21 -1.23 -3.07 -5.51
N ASP A 22 -0.05 -3.00 -4.91
CA ASP A 22 0.14 -2.86 -3.46
C ASP A 22 -0.43 -1.55 -2.91
N ILE A 23 -0.59 -0.52 -3.75
CA ILE A 23 -1.17 0.77 -3.34
C ILE A 23 -2.63 0.62 -2.88
N ALA A 24 -3.36 -0.37 -3.40
CA ALA A 24 -4.74 -0.62 -3.03
C ALA A 24 -4.85 -1.04 -1.57
N PHE A 25 -3.95 -1.91 -1.10
CA PHE A 25 -3.91 -2.34 0.29
C PHE A 25 -3.58 -1.20 1.26
N ILE A 26 -2.61 -0.35 0.89
CA ILE A 26 -2.28 0.84 1.68
C ILE A 26 -3.51 1.76 1.79
N THR A 27 -4.21 1.96 0.66
CA THR A 27 -5.41 2.80 0.62
C THR A 27 -6.54 2.23 1.49
N TRP A 28 -6.83 0.93 1.38
CA TRP A 28 -7.85 0.28 2.21
C TRP A 28 -7.52 0.34 3.70
N ALA A 29 -6.28 0.02 4.09
CA ALA A 29 -5.85 0.10 5.48
C ALA A 29 -5.93 1.54 6.01
N HIS A 30 -5.49 2.52 5.22
CA HIS A 30 -5.56 3.93 5.58
C HIS A 30 -7.00 4.41 5.81
N THR A 31 -7.93 4.09 4.92
CA THR A 31 -9.36 4.43 5.08
C THR A 31 -9.90 3.89 6.41
N ARG A 32 -9.62 2.63 6.74
CA ARG A 32 -10.07 2.02 8.01
C ARG A 32 -9.47 2.70 9.24
N ILE A 33 -8.21 3.11 9.18
CA ILE A 33 -7.56 3.83 10.29
C ILE A 33 -8.21 5.20 10.48
N VAL A 34 -8.47 5.94 9.40
CA VAL A 34 -9.12 7.25 9.48
C VAL A 34 -10.54 7.12 10.03
N GLU A 35 -11.31 6.13 9.57
CA GLU A 35 -12.66 5.84 10.10
C GLU A 35 -12.62 5.53 11.61
N ALA A 36 -11.71 4.66 12.04
CA ALA A 36 -11.66 4.20 13.43
C ALA A 36 -11.09 5.25 14.40
N THR A 37 -10.19 6.11 13.94
CA THR A 37 -9.44 7.04 14.81
C THR A 37 -9.86 8.50 14.66
N GLY A 38 -10.68 8.84 13.66
CA GLY A 38 -10.94 10.24 13.26
C GLY A 38 -11.47 11.16 14.36
N THR A 39 -12.27 10.65 15.29
CA THR A 39 -12.82 11.45 16.41
C THR A 39 -11.91 11.49 17.64
N LEU A 40 -11.08 10.46 17.85
CA LEU A 40 -10.22 10.31 19.03
C LEU A 40 -8.80 10.87 18.80
N ALA A 41 -8.24 10.61 17.62
CA ALA A 41 -6.87 10.92 17.26
C ALA A 41 -6.79 11.22 15.74
N PRO A 42 -7.24 12.40 15.29
CA PRO A 42 -7.39 12.74 13.87
C PRO A 42 -6.08 12.72 13.07
N ASP A 43 -4.92 12.75 13.72
CA ASP A 43 -3.60 12.69 13.08
C ASP A 43 -2.93 11.31 13.15
N ALA A 44 -3.57 10.30 13.77
CA ALA A 44 -2.98 8.96 13.95
C ALA A 44 -2.61 8.30 12.60
N TRP A 45 -3.36 8.61 11.53
CA TRP A 45 -3.08 8.14 10.18
C TRP A 45 -1.69 8.55 9.67
N ARG A 46 -1.17 9.72 10.08
CA ARG A 46 0.16 10.20 9.66
C ARG A 46 1.26 9.27 10.17
N ARG A 47 1.13 8.84 11.43
CA ARG A 47 2.07 7.89 12.04
C ARG A 47 2.03 6.53 11.33
N HIS A 48 0.85 6.06 10.96
CA HIS A 48 0.71 4.82 10.20
C HIS A 48 1.38 4.92 8.82
N LEU A 49 1.11 5.98 8.05
CA LEU A 49 1.73 6.16 6.74
C LEU A 49 3.25 6.34 6.83
N ALA A 50 3.75 6.99 7.89
CA ALA A 50 5.20 7.07 8.13
C ALA A 50 5.81 5.67 8.27
N PHE A 51 5.20 4.76 9.04
CA PHE A 51 5.68 3.38 9.15
C PHE A 51 5.62 2.61 7.82
N VAL A 52 4.52 2.77 7.07
CA VAL A 52 4.38 2.14 5.76
C VAL A 52 5.47 2.64 4.81
N PHE A 53 5.64 3.94 4.67
CA PHE A 53 6.65 4.52 3.78
C PHE A 53 8.09 4.21 4.21
N ASP A 54 8.34 4.10 5.52
CA ASP A 54 9.63 3.63 6.03
C ASP A 54 9.94 2.21 5.55
N GLY A 55 8.96 1.30 5.59
CA GLY A 55 9.08 -0.08 5.10
C GLY A 55 9.15 -0.22 3.56
N LEU A 56 8.79 0.83 2.82
CA LEU A 56 8.90 0.86 1.36
C LEU A 56 10.28 1.30 0.86
N ARG A 57 11.15 1.85 1.73
CA ARG A 57 12.50 2.25 1.31
C ARG A 57 13.32 1.05 0.85
N ALA A 58 14.16 1.25 -0.17
CA ALA A 58 15.01 0.18 -0.68
C ALA A 58 15.94 -0.42 0.40
N SER A 59 16.43 0.40 1.33
CA SER A 59 17.28 -0.04 2.45
C SER A 59 16.55 -0.89 3.50
N ALA A 60 15.22 -0.84 3.54
CA ALA A 60 14.40 -1.65 4.45
C ALA A 60 14.00 -2.98 3.81
N ALA A 61 14.36 -3.22 2.55
CA ALA A 61 13.94 -4.40 1.82
C ALA A 61 14.57 -5.68 2.40
N HIS A 62 13.71 -6.64 2.68
CA HIS A 62 14.04 -8.03 2.98
C HIS A 62 13.03 -8.92 2.24
N PRO A 63 13.38 -10.18 1.91
CA PRO A 63 12.48 -11.08 1.21
C PRO A 63 11.10 -11.11 1.87
N LEU A 64 10.06 -10.92 1.07
CA LEU A 64 8.68 -11.08 1.52
C LEU A 64 8.27 -12.55 1.39
N PRO A 65 7.46 -13.06 2.33
CA PRO A 65 7.04 -14.46 2.32
C PRO A 65 6.01 -14.77 1.23
N VAL A 66 5.36 -13.76 0.66
CA VAL A 66 4.28 -13.89 -0.31
C VAL A 66 4.56 -12.95 -1.49
N PRO A 67 4.38 -13.40 -2.76
CA PRO A 67 4.53 -12.53 -3.92
C PRO A 67 3.41 -11.46 -3.97
N PRO A 68 3.60 -10.39 -4.75
CA PRO A 68 2.53 -9.43 -4.99
C PRO A 68 1.32 -10.08 -5.66
N ILE A 69 0.13 -9.52 -5.44
CA ILE A 69 -1.07 -9.93 -6.17
C ILE A 69 -0.97 -9.52 -7.64
N THR A 70 -1.68 -10.24 -8.50
CA THR A 70 -1.82 -9.84 -9.91
C THR A 70 -2.87 -8.75 -10.08
N GLU A 71 -2.77 -7.99 -11.19
CA GLU A 71 -3.79 -7.02 -11.57
C GLU A 71 -5.20 -7.65 -11.64
N GLN A 72 -5.31 -8.88 -12.18
CA GLN A 72 -6.59 -9.59 -12.23
C GLN A 72 -7.13 -9.93 -10.84
N GLN A 73 -6.28 -10.37 -9.91
CA GLN A 73 -6.70 -10.61 -8.52
C GLN A 73 -7.18 -9.31 -7.85
N LEU A 74 -6.50 -8.19 -8.09
CA LEU A 74 -6.92 -6.88 -7.58
C LEU A 74 -8.27 -6.45 -8.15
N MET A 75 -8.47 -6.57 -9.48
CA MET A 75 -9.74 -6.22 -10.12
C MET A 75 -10.90 -7.08 -9.59
N ASN A 76 -10.67 -8.37 -9.38
CA ASN A 76 -11.67 -9.25 -8.77
C ASN A 76 -12.02 -8.84 -7.34
N ALA A 77 -11.03 -8.46 -6.53
CA ALA A 77 -11.26 -8.00 -5.16
C ALA A 77 -12.05 -6.68 -5.11
N LEU A 78 -11.77 -5.75 -6.02
CA LEU A 78 -12.54 -4.50 -6.17
C LEU A 78 -13.98 -4.76 -6.61
N GLY A 79 -14.20 -5.70 -7.53
CA GLY A 79 -15.54 -6.11 -7.99
C GLY A 79 -16.34 -6.84 -6.90
N ALA A 80 -15.69 -7.69 -6.11
CA ALA A 80 -16.33 -8.45 -5.03
C ALA A 80 -16.84 -7.56 -3.87
N GLY A 81 -16.27 -6.37 -3.69
CA GLY A 81 -16.77 -5.38 -2.72
C GLY A 81 -18.08 -4.68 -3.13
N SER A 82 -18.64 -5.02 -4.30
CA SER A 82 -19.86 -4.41 -4.86
C SER A 82 -21.13 -5.25 -4.65
N GLU A 83 -21.05 -6.42 -4.00
CA GLU A 83 -22.27 -7.13 -3.60
C GLU A 83 -22.88 -6.47 -2.34
N PRO A 84 -24.14 -5.98 -2.41
CA PRO A 84 -24.78 -5.39 -1.25
C PRO A 84 -25.07 -6.49 -0.22
N SER A 85 -24.54 -6.33 0.98
CA SER A 85 -25.07 -6.97 2.19
C SER A 85 -26.39 -6.31 2.60
#